data_AF-A0A401GJ05-F1
#
_entry.id   AF-A0A401GJ05-F1
#
_cell.length_a   1.000
_cell.length_b   1.000
_cell.length_c   1.000
_cell.angle_alpha   90.00
_cell.angle_beta   90.00
_cell.angle_gamma   90.00
#
_symmetry.space_group_name_H-M   'P 1'
#
loop_
_entity.id
_entity.type
_entity.pdbx_description
1 polymer ?
#
loop_
_entity_poly.entity_id
_entity_poly.type
_entity_poly.pdbx_seq_one_letter_code
_entity_poly.pdbx_strand_id
1 'polypeptide(L)'
;MLRQDPFENLISFICSSNNNISRITKMVKSLCQHYSPPLLTLAPPATSSGEPTSEEHSATDSYHPFPPPSVLASSEVSAKLRSLGFGYRADFIQKTAKMLVEAHGTTKAVEDSLEPSERWLLTLRRMSTCDAREELLKFMGVGRKVADCILLMSLDKNEVIPVDTHVHQIAVKHYGLRVLAKGKANMTPKLYEEVSTKLAAVWGDYAGWAHSVLFTSDLRSFSSHGLPSPSPTPSVAGSPQKTAGAGSVSDTARPSPTKRKRVKVVQLVNKGSGTIIDHQLNLPTAVGSEMDDDHILSLADRVKRRRRTKMVEVTLMQ
;
A
#
# COMPACT_ATOMS: atom_id res chain seq x y z
N MET A 1 -4.17 -3.40 13.83
CA MET A 1 -3.88 -4.40 12.77
C MET A 1 -5.02 -5.40 12.75
N LEU A 2 -5.52 -5.80 11.58
CA LEU A 2 -6.48 -6.90 11.51
C LEU A 2 -5.74 -8.24 11.60
N ARG A 3 -6.37 -9.25 12.22
CA ARG A 3 -5.89 -10.63 12.26
C ARG A 3 -6.78 -11.47 11.36
N GLN A 4 -6.44 -11.51 10.07
CA GLN A 4 -7.27 -12.09 9.03
C GLN A 4 -7.16 -13.61 8.96
N ASP A 5 -8.13 -14.24 8.29
CA ASP A 5 -8.02 -15.63 7.86
C ASP A 5 -6.82 -15.79 6.88
N PRO A 6 -5.93 -16.78 7.08
CA PRO A 6 -4.75 -16.95 6.22
C PRO A 6 -5.06 -17.24 4.75
N PHE A 7 -6.11 -18.00 4.46
CA PHE A 7 -6.43 -18.36 3.07
C PHE A 7 -7.03 -17.18 2.31
N GLU A 8 -8.02 -16.49 2.91
CA GLU A 8 -8.57 -15.25 2.37
C GLU A 8 -7.46 -14.21 2.14
N ASN A 9 -6.55 -14.05 3.11
CA ASN A 9 -5.45 -13.11 3.02
C ASN A 9 -4.49 -13.48 1.87
N LEU A 10 -4.08 -14.75 1.77
CA LEU A 10 -3.21 -15.27 0.71
C LEU A 10 -3.77 -14.95 -0.68
N ILE A 11 -5.01 -15.35 -0.95
CA ILE A 11 -5.63 -15.16 -2.27
C ILE A 11 -5.87 -13.66 -2.55
N SER A 12 -6.27 -12.88 -1.55
CA SER A 12 -6.45 -11.43 -1.67
C SER A 12 -5.15 -10.70 -2.01
N PHE A 13 -4.02 -11.07 -1.39
CA PHE A 13 -2.74 -10.46 -1.70
C PHE A 13 -2.11 -10.96 -3.01
N ILE A 14 -2.43 -12.17 -3.47
CA ILE A 14 -2.14 -12.59 -4.86
C ILE A 14 -2.85 -11.62 -5.84
N CYS A 15 -4.08 -11.19 -5.55
CA CYS A 15 -4.79 -10.18 -6.37
C CYS A 15 -4.12 -8.80 -6.36
N SER A 16 -3.32 -8.50 -5.33
CA SER A 16 -2.71 -7.18 -5.10
C SER A 16 -1.46 -6.90 -5.93
N SER A 17 -0.79 -7.92 -6.46
CA SER A 17 0.49 -7.76 -7.16
C SER A 17 0.34 -6.83 -8.37
N ASN A 18 1.10 -5.73 -8.42
CA ASN A 18 1.02 -4.72 -9.48
C ASN A 18 -0.45 -4.28 -9.78
N ASN A 19 -1.14 -3.81 -8.74
CA ASN A 19 -2.56 -3.45 -8.79
C ASN A 19 -2.86 -2.25 -7.88
N ASN A 20 -4.10 -1.77 -7.85
CA ASN A 20 -4.55 -0.70 -6.95
C ASN A 20 -5.72 -1.15 -6.07
N ILE A 21 -5.90 -0.50 -4.92
CA ILE A 21 -6.88 -0.88 -3.90
C ILE A 21 -8.29 -1.01 -4.48
N SER A 22 -8.77 -0.02 -5.24
CA SER A 22 -10.12 -0.04 -5.83
C SER A 22 -10.36 -1.27 -6.71
N ARG A 23 -9.40 -1.62 -7.57
CA ARG A 23 -9.51 -2.81 -8.42
C ARG A 23 -9.40 -4.10 -7.62
N ILE A 24 -8.50 -4.17 -6.63
CA ILE A 24 -8.36 -5.34 -5.75
C ILE A 24 -9.67 -5.62 -5.02
N THR A 25 -10.30 -4.59 -4.44
CA THR A 25 -11.60 -4.71 -3.75
C THR A 25 -12.67 -5.28 -4.67
N LYS A 26 -12.76 -4.77 -5.91
CA LYS A 26 -13.72 -5.31 -6.90
C LYS A 26 -13.41 -6.76 -7.28
N MET A 27 -12.14 -7.11 -7.45
CA MET A 27 -11.73 -8.48 -7.75
C MET A 27 -12.14 -9.43 -6.63
N VAL A 28 -11.82 -9.11 -5.37
CA VAL A 28 -12.17 -9.97 -4.22
C VAL A 28 -13.70 -10.08 -4.06
N LYS A 29 -14.47 -8.98 -4.20
CA LYS A 29 -15.94 -9.03 -4.18
C LYS A 29 -16.48 -9.95 -5.29
N SER A 30 -15.97 -9.81 -6.51
CA SER A 30 -16.36 -10.65 -7.66
C SER A 30 -15.99 -12.13 -7.47
N LEU A 31 -14.84 -12.42 -6.86
CA LEU A 31 -14.42 -13.78 -6.51
C LEU A 31 -15.46 -14.45 -5.59
N CYS A 32 -15.80 -13.80 -4.48
CA CYS A 32 -16.75 -14.35 -3.51
C CYS A 32 -18.14 -14.53 -4.13
N GLN A 33 -18.62 -13.55 -4.91
CA GLN A 33 -19.92 -13.63 -5.59
C GLN A 33 -20.05 -14.80 -6.56
N HIS A 34 -18.96 -15.16 -7.25
CA HIS A 34 -18.98 -16.24 -8.24
C HIS A 34 -18.75 -17.63 -7.66
N TYR A 35 -18.02 -17.73 -6.55
CA TYR A 35 -17.56 -19.03 -6.01
C TYR A 35 -18.16 -19.37 -4.66
N SER A 36 -19.01 -18.52 -4.10
CA SER A 36 -19.71 -18.78 -2.85
C SER A 36 -21.19 -18.39 -2.96
N PRO A 37 -22.11 -19.16 -2.37
CA PRO A 37 -23.51 -18.76 -2.27
C PRO A 37 -23.65 -17.50 -1.38
N PRO A 38 -24.69 -16.69 -1.59
CA PRO A 38 -24.93 -15.53 -0.74
C PRO A 38 -25.26 -15.98 0.68
N LEU A 39 -24.64 -15.32 1.67
CA LEU A 39 -24.92 -15.51 3.09
C LEU A 39 -26.14 -14.69 3.51
N LEU A 40 -26.22 -13.44 3.06
CA LEU A 40 -27.29 -12.50 3.38
C LEU A 40 -27.30 -11.33 2.39
N THR A 41 -28.39 -10.56 2.39
CA THR A 41 -28.56 -9.37 1.56
C THR A 41 -29.03 -8.21 2.44
N LEU A 42 -28.26 -7.11 2.44
CA LEU A 42 -28.53 -5.94 3.29
C LEU A 42 -28.26 -4.65 2.52
N ALA A 43 -28.92 -3.56 2.91
CA ALA A 43 -28.56 -2.23 2.41
C ALA A 43 -27.11 -1.88 2.81
N PRO A 44 -26.34 -1.18 1.94
CA PRO A 44 -25.01 -0.70 2.29
C PRO A 44 -25.06 0.19 3.55
N PRO A 45 -24.05 0.16 4.43
CA PRO A 45 -23.97 1.10 5.53
C PRO A 45 -23.91 2.53 4.97
N ALA A 46 -24.64 3.46 5.59
CA ALA A 46 -24.61 4.88 5.22
C ALA A 46 -23.17 5.41 5.34
N THR A 47 -22.50 5.67 4.22
CA THR A 47 -21.13 6.19 4.23
C THR A 47 -21.13 7.67 4.59
N SER A 48 -20.33 8.08 5.57
CA SER A 48 -20.15 9.49 5.99
C SER A 48 -19.29 10.33 5.04
N SER A 49 -19.02 9.87 3.81
CA SER A 49 -18.14 10.55 2.87
C SER A 49 -18.59 10.34 1.41
N GLY A 50 -19.44 11.25 0.93
CA GLY A 50 -19.82 11.34 -0.48
C GLY A 50 -21.19 11.99 -0.62
N GLU A 51 -21.26 13.08 -1.39
CA GLU A 51 -22.52 13.75 -1.74
C GLU A 51 -23.56 12.74 -2.25
N PRO A 52 -24.86 12.96 -1.96
CA PRO A 52 -25.92 12.15 -2.51
C PRO A 52 -25.89 12.32 -4.04
N THR A 53 -25.35 11.34 -4.75
CA THR A 53 -25.69 11.18 -6.16
C THR A 53 -27.18 10.88 -6.19
N SER A 54 -27.93 11.78 -6.82
CA SER A 54 -29.38 11.80 -6.94
C SER A 54 -29.91 10.62 -7.77
N GLU A 55 -29.65 9.41 -7.29
CA GLU A 55 -30.26 8.15 -7.68
C GLU A 55 -30.32 7.29 -6.40
N GLU A 56 -31.32 7.55 -5.54
CA GLU A 56 -31.73 6.65 -4.46
C GLU A 56 -32.25 5.34 -5.07
N HIS A 57 -31.35 4.47 -5.51
CA HIS A 57 -31.67 3.07 -5.67
C HIS A 57 -31.50 2.42 -4.30
N SER A 58 -32.59 1.83 -3.81
CA SER A 58 -32.65 0.90 -2.67
C SER A 58 -31.84 -0.39 -2.95
N ALA A 59 -30.62 -0.24 -3.44
CA ALA A 59 -29.77 -1.34 -3.86
C ALA A 59 -29.27 -2.06 -2.62
N THR A 60 -29.91 -3.19 -2.32
CA THR A 60 -29.40 -4.14 -1.34
C THR A 60 -28.21 -4.88 -1.93
N ASP A 61 -27.14 -5.01 -1.16
CA ASP A 61 -25.91 -5.69 -1.55
C ASP A 61 -25.94 -7.12 -0.97
N SER A 62 -25.62 -8.11 -1.80
CA SER A 62 -25.48 -9.49 -1.35
C SER A 62 -24.05 -9.77 -0.87
N TYR A 63 -23.93 -10.36 0.31
CA TYR A 63 -22.68 -10.67 0.98
C TYR A 63 -22.40 -12.16 0.86
N HIS A 64 -21.20 -12.50 0.39
CA HIS A 64 -20.79 -13.88 0.11
C HIS A 64 -19.56 -14.20 0.96
N PRO A 65 -19.47 -15.40 1.56
CA PRO A 65 -18.27 -15.82 2.27
C PRO A 65 -17.12 -16.01 1.28
N PHE A 66 -15.88 -15.99 1.79
CA PHE A 66 -14.73 -16.32 0.96
C PHE A 66 -14.80 -17.79 0.51
N PRO A 67 -14.55 -18.10 -0.77
CA PRO A 67 -14.66 -19.47 -1.26
C PRO A 67 -13.55 -20.35 -0.68
N PRO A 68 -13.81 -21.62 -0.34
CA PRO A 68 -12.80 -22.51 0.22
C PRO A 68 -11.79 -22.98 -0.84
N PRO A 69 -10.61 -23.51 -0.43
CA PRO A 69 -9.57 -23.96 -1.36
C PRO A 69 -10.03 -24.96 -2.42
N SER A 70 -10.85 -25.95 -2.04
CA SER A 70 -11.36 -26.98 -2.96
C SER A 70 -12.14 -26.39 -4.14
N VAL A 71 -12.92 -25.33 -3.92
CA VAL A 71 -13.69 -24.65 -4.98
C VAL A 71 -12.75 -23.94 -5.95
N LEU A 72 -11.73 -23.25 -5.42
CA LEU A 72 -10.77 -22.51 -6.25
C LEU A 72 -9.74 -23.41 -6.96
N ALA A 73 -9.60 -24.68 -6.55
CA ALA A 73 -8.68 -25.64 -7.14
C ALA A 73 -9.15 -26.20 -8.49
N SER A 74 -10.44 -26.11 -8.82
CA SER A 74 -10.99 -26.63 -10.08
C SER A 74 -10.30 -26.04 -11.32
N SER A 75 -10.08 -26.86 -12.35
CA SER A 75 -9.37 -26.46 -13.58
C SER A 75 -10.06 -25.33 -14.35
N GLU A 76 -11.38 -25.20 -14.20
CA GLU A 76 -12.19 -24.18 -14.88
C GLU A 76 -12.03 -22.78 -14.28
N VAL A 77 -11.53 -22.70 -13.03
CA VAL A 77 -11.44 -21.46 -12.26
C VAL A 77 -10.54 -20.44 -12.95
N SER A 78 -9.39 -20.86 -13.50
CA SER A 78 -8.49 -19.93 -14.20
C SER A 78 -9.19 -19.26 -15.38
N ALA A 79 -9.83 -20.03 -16.26
CA ALA A 79 -10.51 -19.50 -17.43
C ALA A 79 -11.62 -18.52 -17.04
N LYS A 80 -12.41 -18.88 -16.01
CA LYS A 80 -13.48 -18.02 -15.50
C LYS A 80 -12.92 -16.74 -14.88
N LEU A 81 -11.91 -16.80 -14.02
CA LEU A 81 -11.29 -15.60 -13.42
C LEU A 81 -10.65 -14.68 -14.49
N ARG A 82 -10.10 -15.24 -15.57
CA ARG A 82 -9.64 -14.44 -16.72
C ARG A 82 -10.78 -13.66 -17.36
N SER A 83 -11.94 -14.29 -17.56
CA SER A 83 -13.14 -13.60 -18.07
C SER A 83 -13.65 -12.49 -17.13
N LEU A 84 -13.40 -12.64 -15.82
CA LEU A 84 -13.72 -11.64 -14.79
C LEU A 84 -12.65 -10.55 -14.62
N GLY A 85 -11.62 -10.53 -15.47
CA GLY A 85 -10.63 -9.46 -15.49
C GLY A 85 -9.48 -9.60 -14.47
N PHE A 86 -9.24 -10.80 -13.93
CA PHE A 86 -8.11 -11.06 -13.03
C PHE A 86 -6.76 -11.05 -13.76
N GLY A 87 -6.78 -11.27 -15.08
CA GLY A 87 -5.59 -11.33 -15.92
C GLY A 87 -4.71 -12.54 -15.56
N TYR A 88 -3.39 -12.36 -15.56
CA TYR A 88 -2.43 -13.44 -15.25
C TYR A 88 -2.61 -14.02 -13.84
N ARG A 89 -3.18 -13.25 -12.90
CA ARG A 89 -3.39 -13.69 -11.50
C ARG A 89 -4.41 -14.82 -11.38
N ALA A 90 -5.27 -14.99 -12.38
CA ALA A 90 -6.20 -16.12 -12.44
C ALA A 90 -5.48 -17.47 -12.31
N ASP A 91 -4.35 -17.64 -13.01
CA ASP A 91 -3.54 -18.86 -12.91
C ASP A 91 -2.88 -18.99 -11.54
N PHE A 92 -2.47 -17.87 -10.93
CA PHE A 92 -1.83 -17.88 -9.62
C PHE A 92 -2.79 -18.34 -8.53
N ILE A 93 -4.02 -17.84 -8.56
CA ILE A 93 -5.09 -18.22 -7.62
C ILE A 93 -5.42 -19.70 -7.76
N GLN A 94 -5.76 -20.14 -8.98
CA GLN A 94 -6.18 -21.52 -9.23
C GLN A 94 -5.06 -22.51 -8.90
N LYS A 95 -3.82 -22.24 -9.32
CA LYS A 95 -2.67 -23.12 -9.03
C LYS A 95 -2.32 -23.14 -7.55
N THR A 96 -2.41 -22.01 -6.85
CA THR A 96 -2.17 -21.96 -5.40
C THR A 96 -3.19 -22.79 -4.63
N ALA A 97 -4.48 -22.63 -4.94
CA ALA A 97 -5.54 -23.44 -4.35
C ALA A 97 -5.37 -24.93 -4.68
N LYS A 98 -5.02 -25.26 -5.92
CA LYS A 98 -4.72 -26.63 -6.35
C LYS A 98 -3.55 -27.25 -5.58
N MET A 99 -2.43 -26.54 -5.44
CA MET A 99 -1.26 -27.02 -4.68
C MET A 99 -1.61 -27.31 -3.21
N LEU A 100 -2.40 -26.43 -2.58
CA LEU A 100 -2.87 -26.64 -1.21
C LEU A 100 -3.72 -27.92 -1.10
N VAL A 101 -4.70 -28.05 -1.98
CA VAL A 101 -5.61 -29.20 -2.01
C VAL A 101 -4.86 -30.51 -2.32
N GLU A 102 -3.90 -30.51 -3.24
CA GLU A 102 -3.09 -31.69 -3.55
C GLU A 102 -2.19 -32.09 -2.37
N ALA A 103 -1.67 -31.12 -1.61
CA ALA A 103 -0.79 -31.39 -0.47
C ALA A 103 -1.52 -31.86 0.79
N HIS A 104 -2.76 -31.42 1.01
CA HIS A 104 -3.47 -31.66 2.28
C HIS A 104 -4.80 -32.41 2.12
N GLY A 105 -5.29 -32.57 0.91
CA GLY A 105 -6.59 -33.17 0.62
C GLY A 105 -7.78 -32.25 0.88
N THR A 106 -8.98 -32.75 0.56
CA THR A 106 -10.26 -32.05 0.73
C THR A 106 -11.16 -32.67 1.80
N THR A 107 -10.81 -33.85 2.31
CA THR A 107 -11.64 -34.60 3.26
C THR A 107 -11.71 -33.88 4.60
N LYS A 108 -12.85 -33.27 4.91
CA LYS A 108 -13.12 -32.64 6.20
C LYS A 108 -13.36 -33.72 7.26
N ALA A 109 -12.86 -33.48 8.47
CA ALA A 109 -13.34 -34.21 9.65
C ALA A 109 -14.82 -33.86 9.90
N VAL A 110 -15.59 -34.81 10.41
CA VAL A 110 -17.07 -34.75 10.48
C VAL A 110 -17.61 -33.50 11.20
N GLU A 111 -16.85 -32.93 12.13
CA GLU A 111 -17.28 -31.79 12.96
C GLU A 111 -16.65 -30.45 12.57
N ASP A 112 -15.89 -30.39 11.47
CA ASP A 112 -15.06 -29.22 11.20
C ASP A 112 -15.56 -28.39 10.01
N SER A 113 -15.64 -27.08 10.23
CA SER A 113 -15.96 -26.11 9.19
C SER A 113 -14.83 -25.97 8.15
N LEU A 114 -13.57 -26.18 8.56
CA LEU A 114 -12.40 -25.90 7.74
C LEU A 114 -11.94 -27.10 6.90
N GLU A 115 -11.40 -26.83 5.73
CA GLU A 115 -10.65 -27.79 4.92
C GLU A 115 -9.27 -28.09 5.50
N PRO A 116 -8.67 -29.27 5.23
CA PRO A 116 -7.32 -29.61 5.69
C PRO A 116 -6.28 -28.54 5.31
N SER A 117 -6.41 -28.00 4.10
CA SER A 117 -5.56 -26.92 3.58
C SER A 117 -5.60 -25.65 4.44
N GLU A 118 -6.79 -25.24 4.88
CA GLU A 118 -6.98 -24.05 5.72
C GLU A 118 -6.38 -24.27 7.11
N ARG A 119 -6.55 -25.47 7.69
CA ARG A 119 -5.91 -25.84 8.97
C ARG A 119 -4.39 -25.81 8.87
N TRP A 120 -3.83 -26.33 7.78
CA TRP A 120 -2.39 -26.29 7.58
C TRP A 120 -1.90 -24.83 7.53
N LEU A 121 -2.57 -23.95 6.79
CA LEU A 121 -2.22 -22.52 6.77
C LEU A 121 -2.27 -21.88 8.17
N LEU A 122 -3.25 -22.25 9.00
CA LEU A 122 -3.32 -21.80 10.40
C LEU A 122 -2.12 -22.24 11.24
N THR A 123 -1.47 -23.36 10.90
CA THR A 123 -0.27 -23.82 11.62
C THR A 123 0.94 -22.91 11.40
N LEU A 124 0.99 -22.18 10.28
CA LEU A 124 2.06 -21.22 9.97
C LEU A 124 2.17 -20.10 11.02
N ARG A 125 1.08 -19.81 11.76
CA ARG A 125 1.11 -18.88 12.92
C ARG A 125 2.11 -19.30 13.98
N ARG A 126 2.28 -20.61 14.19
CA ARG A 126 3.17 -21.18 15.22
C ARG A 126 4.61 -21.38 14.75
N MET A 127 4.86 -21.31 13.44
CA MET A 127 6.21 -21.45 12.87
C MET A 127 7.05 -20.19 13.13
N SER A 128 8.37 -20.28 12.98
CA SER A 128 9.21 -19.09 12.96
C SER A 128 8.87 -18.23 11.74
N THR A 129 9.19 -16.93 11.81
CA THR A 129 8.96 -16.02 10.68
C THR A 129 9.75 -16.41 9.43
N CYS A 130 10.93 -17.02 9.60
CA CYS A 130 11.73 -17.51 8.48
C CYS A 130 11.02 -18.69 7.79
N ASP A 131 10.68 -19.73 8.56
CA ASP A 131 10.10 -20.96 8.01
C ASP A 131 8.71 -20.69 7.39
N ALA A 132 7.87 -19.91 8.06
CA ALA A 132 6.57 -19.53 7.53
C ALA A 132 6.68 -18.76 6.21
N ARG A 133 7.71 -17.89 6.08
CA ARG A 133 7.97 -17.18 4.82
C ARG A 133 8.39 -18.15 3.72
N GLU A 134 9.28 -19.10 4.03
CA GLU A 134 9.74 -20.09 3.06
C GLU A 134 8.59 -20.96 2.54
N GLU A 135 7.66 -21.37 3.40
CA GLU A 135 6.44 -22.06 2.98
C GLU A 135 5.58 -21.20 2.04
N LEU A 136 5.35 -19.93 2.38
CA LEU A 136 4.54 -19.03 1.55
C LEU A 136 5.16 -18.77 0.16
N LEU A 137 6.50 -18.66 0.08
CA LEU A 137 7.22 -18.39 -1.17
C LEU A 137 7.13 -19.54 -2.18
N LYS A 138 6.67 -20.73 -1.78
CA LYS A 138 6.40 -21.85 -2.69
C LYS A 138 5.15 -21.61 -3.55
N PHE A 139 4.23 -20.73 -3.12
CA PHE A 139 2.98 -20.50 -3.84
C PHE A 139 3.13 -19.62 -5.08
N MET A 140 2.33 -19.93 -6.11
CA MET A 140 2.36 -19.22 -7.37
C MET A 140 1.87 -17.77 -7.18
N GLY A 141 2.67 -16.81 -7.61
CA GLY A 141 2.36 -15.39 -7.46
C GLY A 141 2.70 -14.80 -6.09
N VAL A 142 3.30 -15.58 -5.19
CA VAL A 142 3.75 -15.11 -3.87
C VAL A 142 5.25 -14.79 -3.91
N GLY A 143 5.56 -13.51 -4.08
CA GLY A 143 6.92 -12.98 -3.88
C GLY A 143 7.12 -12.46 -2.45
N ARG A 144 8.35 -12.04 -2.11
CA ARG A 144 8.74 -11.55 -0.78
C ARG A 144 7.74 -10.55 -0.18
N LYS A 145 7.32 -9.52 -0.93
CA LYS A 145 6.35 -8.52 -0.47
C LYS A 145 4.99 -9.15 -0.13
N VAL A 146 4.49 -10.05 -0.97
CA VAL A 146 3.19 -10.72 -0.77
C VAL A 146 3.27 -11.64 0.45
N ALA A 147 4.34 -12.43 0.56
CA ALA A 147 4.58 -13.27 1.73
C ALA A 147 4.61 -12.43 3.02
N ASP A 148 5.34 -11.32 3.02
CA ASP A 148 5.44 -10.44 4.19
C ASP A 148 4.08 -9.78 4.54
N CYS A 149 3.22 -9.45 3.56
CA CYS A 149 1.84 -9.03 3.84
C CYS A 149 1.04 -10.12 4.56
N ILE A 150 1.15 -11.38 4.11
CA ILE A 150 0.43 -12.51 4.69
C ILE A 150 0.92 -12.78 6.12
N LEU A 151 2.24 -12.76 6.31
CA LEU A 151 2.89 -12.92 7.62
C LEU A 151 2.37 -11.89 8.63
N LEU A 152 2.37 -10.63 8.24
CA LEU A 152 1.96 -9.52 9.10
C LEU A 152 0.45 -9.52 9.42
N MET A 153 -0.40 -9.79 8.43
CA MET A 153 -1.84 -9.54 8.54
C MET A 153 -2.68 -10.79 8.86
N SER A 154 -2.08 -11.99 8.80
CA SER A 154 -2.81 -13.24 9.08
C SER A 154 -2.03 -14.30 9.87
N LEU A 155 -0.69 -14.22 9.94
CA LEU A 155 0.16 -15.24 10.58
C LEU A 155 0.88 -14.77 11.86
N ASP A 156 0.38 -13.70 12.47
CA ASP A 156 0.83 -13.19 13.78
C ASP A 156 2.32 -12.75 13.83
N LYS A 157 2.90 -12.34 12.69
CA LYS A 157 4.30 -11.85 12.61
C LYS A 157 4.35 -10.32 12.63
N ASN A 158 4.15 -9.75 13.82
CA ASN A 158 4.03 -8.31 14.04
C ASN A 158 5.29 -7.49 13.71
N GLU A 159 6.45 -8.14 13.65
CA GLU A 159 7.74 -7.56 13.33
C GLU A 159 7.99 -7.42 11.82
N VAL A 160 7.24 -8.14 10.99
CA VAL A 160 7.45 -8.19 9.53
C VAL A 160 6.98 -6.91 8.85
N ILE A 161 7.85 -6.30 8.04
CA ILE A 161 7.53 -5.11 7.24
C ILE A 161 7.42 -5.49 5.75
N PRO A 162 6.22 -5.46 5.15
CA PRO A 162 6.06 -5.63 3.71
C PRO A 162 6.60 -4.41 2.96
N VAL A 163 7.77 -4.52 2.33
CA VAL A 163 8.40 -3.38 1.65
C VAL A 163 7.94 -3.31 0.19
N ASP A 164 7.20 -2.25 -0.14
CA ASP A 164 6.90 -1.86 -1.51
C ASP A 164 7.54 -0.52 -1.87
N THR A 165 7.16 0.04 -3.03
CA THR A 165 7.67 1.33 -3.48
C THR A 165 7.28 2.48 -2.56
N HIS A 166 6.11 2.43 -1.92
CA HIS A 166 5.65 3.46 -0.98
C HIS A 166 6.44 3.38 0.33
N VAL A 167 6.62 2.19 0.88
CA VAL A 167 7.40 1.97 2.10
C VAL A 167 8.85 2.40 1.93
N HIS A 168 9.44 2.10 0.77
CA HIS A 168 10.77 2.60 0.43
C HIS A 168 10.81 4.14 0.38
N GLN A 169 9.80 4.80 -0.20
CA GLN A 169 9.71 6.27 -0.20
C GLN A 169 9.60 6.84 1.22
N ILE A 170 8.83 6.18 2.11
CA ILE A 170 8.74 6.54 3.52
C ILE A 170 10.11 6.43 4.20
N ALA A 171 10.84 5.33 3.98
CA ALA A 171 12.17 5.12 4.54
C ALA A 171 13.17 6.21 4.09
N VAL A 172 13.14 6.59 2.82
CA VAL A 172 13.99 7.67 2.27
C VAL A 172 13.59 9.02 2.86
N LYS A 173 12.32 9.39 2.77
CA LYS A 173 11.81 10.72 3.15
C LYS A 173 11.89 10.98 4.65
N HIS A 174 11.56 9.98 5.46
CA HIS A 174 11.39 10.16 6.89
C HIS A 174 12.51 9.54 7.71
N TYR A 175 13.18 8.49 7.24
CA TYR A 175 14.17 7.72 8.02
C TYR A 175 15.61 7.84 7.50
N GLY A 176 15.85 8.67 6.50
CA GLY A 176 17.19 9.01 6.01
C GLY A 176 17.91 7.83 5.36
N LEU A 177 17.16 6.89 4.76
CA LEU A 177 17.76 5.82 3.98
C LEU A 177 18.47 6.41 2.75
N ARG A 178 19.77 6.16 2.63
CA ARG A 178 20.60 6.71 1.54
C ARG A 178 20.34 5.92 0.26
N VAL A 179 19.82 6.57 -0.78
CA VAL A 179 19.68 5.95 -2.11
C VAL A 179 21.01 6.03 -2.84
N LEU A 180 21.64 4.87 -3.10
CA LEU A 180 22.97 4.76 -3.71
C LEU A 180 23.04 5.15 -5.20
N ALA A 181 21.96 5.60 -5.85
CA ALA A 181 22.01 6.03 -7.25
C ALA A 181 20.96 7.11 -7.60
N LYS A 182 21.37 8.06 -8.45
CA LYS A 182 20.49 9.03 -9.13
C LYS A 182 19.64 8.30 -10.18
N GLY A 183 18.59 7.59 -9.76
CA GLY A 183 17.64 6.89 -10.64
C GLY A 183 16.47 6.31 -9.84
N LYS A 184 15.36 5.97 -10.52
CA LYS A 184 14.28 5.19 -9.89
C LYS A 184 14.83 3.83 -9.49
N ALA A 185 15.09 3.61 -8.21
CA ALA A 185 15.60 2.33 -7.72
C ALA A 185 14.51 1.26 -7.91
N ASN A 186 14.83 0.23 -8.69
CA ASN A 186 14.01 -0.98 -8.74
C ASN A 186 14.12 -1.72 -7.40
N MET A 187 13.03 -2.35 -6.97
CA MET A 187 13.02 -3.11 -5.71
C MET A 187 13.83 -4.40 -5.87
N THR A 188 15.07 -4.40 -5.39
CA THR A 188 15.94 -5.59 -5.36
C THR A 188 15.86 -6.27 -3.99
N PRO A 189 16.20 -7.58 -3.87
CA PRO A 189 16.26 -8.25 -2.57
C PRO A 189 17.15 -7.54 -1.55
N LYS A 190 18.29 -7.00 -2.00
CA LYS A 190 19.20 -6.21 -1.15
C LYS A 190 18.55 -4.92 -0.65
N LEU A 191 17.92 -4.15 -1.55
CA LEU A 191 17.23 -2.91 -1.15
C LEU A 191 16.06 -3.20 -0.21
N TYR A 192 15.32 -4.28 -0.46
CA TYR A 192 14.23 -4.72 0.40
C TYR A 192 14.73 -4.96 1.83
N GLU A 193 15.83 -5.71 1.97
CA GLU A 193 16.42 -6.05 3.26
C GLU A 193 17.00 -4.82 3.97
N GLU A 194 17.66 -3.91 3.24
CA GLU A 194 18.15 -2.63 3.79
C GLU A 194 17.01 -1.76 4.33
N VAL A 195 15.90 -1.63 3.60
CA VAL A 195 14.71 -0.90 4.06
C VAL A 195 14.12 -1.57 5.30
N SER A 196 13.90 -2.89 5.24
CA SER A 196 13.31 -3.66 6.33
C SER A 196 14.13 -3.55 7.61
N THR A 197 15.45 -3.81 7.53
CA THR A 197 16.38 -3.70 8.65
C THR A 197 16.41 -2.29 9.24
N LYS A 198 16.47 -1.26 8.39
CA LYS A 198 16.52 0.13 8.85
C LYS A 198 15.27 0.53 9.63
N LEU A 199 14.10 0.12 9.15
CA LEU A 199 12.83 0.43 9.77
C LEU A 199 12.58 -0.41 11.03
N ALA A 200 12.92 -1.70 10.99
CA ALA A 200 12.86 -2.58 12.16
C ALA A 200 13.73 -2.08 13.31
N ALA A 201 14.95 -1.61 13.04
CA ALA A 201 15.83 -1.02 14.04
C ALA A 201 15.26 0.23 14.74
N VAL A 202 14.27 0.90 14.13
CA VAL A 202 13.61 2.08 14.70
C VAL A 202 12.31 1.72 15.39
N TRP A 203 11.55 0.75 14.87
CA TRP A 203 10.21 0.41 15.33
C TRP A 203 10.14 -0.82 16.26
N GLY A 204 11.21 -1.61 16.36
CA GLY A 204 11.30 -2.76 17.25
C GLY A 204 10.33 -3.89 16.89
N ASP A 205 9.88 -4.64 17.89
CA ASP A 205 9.13 -5.88 17.73
C ASP A 205 7.76 -5.71 17.05
N TYR A 206 7.23 -4.48 17.01
CA TYR A 206 5.96 -4.14 16.37
C TYR A 206 6.15 -3.33 15.08
N ALA A 207 7.29 -3.50 14.42
CA ALA A 207 7.65 -2.77 13.21
C ALA A 207 6.61 -2.89 12.09
N GLY A 208 6.00 -4.05 11.89
CA GLY A 208 4.94 -4.23 10.92
C GLY A 208 3.66 -3.44 11.25
N TRP A 209 3.34 -3.27 12.53
CA TRP A 209 2.20 -2.46 12.96
C TRP A 209 2.46 -0.96 12.77
N ALA A 210 3.67 -0.50 13.13
CA ALA A 210 4.10 0.87 12.87
C ALA A 210 4.10 1.19 11.36
N HIS A 211 4.57 0.24 10.54
CA HIS A 211 4.48 0.29 9.08
C HIS A 211 3.04 0.55 8.63
N SER A 212 2.04 -0.19 9.13
CA SER A 212 0.66 -0.03 8.68
C SER A 212 0.06 1.33 9.01
N VAL A 213 0.42 1.94 10.15
CA VAL A 213 0.00 3.31 10.47
C VAL A 213 0.52 4.30 9.43
N LEU A 214 1.82 4.21 9.11
CA LEU A 214 2.44 5.13 8.16
C LEU A 214 1.98 4.88 6.72
N PHE A 215 1.83 3.63 6.32
CA PHE A 215 1.29 3.25 5.02
C PHE A 215 -0.12 3.82 4.84
N THR A 216 -1.00 3.64 5.83
CA THR A 216 -2.36 4.20 5.78
C THR A 216 -2.35 5.72 5.70
N SER A 217 -1.44 6.41 6.40
CA SER A 217 -1.34 7.87 6.35
C SER A 217 -0.90 8.41 4.98
N ASP A 218 -0.19 7.61 4.16
CA ASP A 218 0.26 8.01 2.82
C ASP A 218 -0.80 7.73 1.73
N LEU A 219 -1.87 7.00 2.05
CA LEU A 219 -2.98 6.78 1.14
C LEU A 219 -3.77 8.07 0.93
N ARG A 220 -4.03 8.44 -0.33
CA ARG A 220 -4.80 9.63 -0.70
C ARG A 220 -6.16 9.73 -0.03
N SER A 221 -6.84 8.60 0.19
CA SER A 221 -8.13 8.55 0.88
C SER A 221 -8.06 9.02 2.34
N PHE A 222 -6.88 9.02 2.94
CA PHE A 222 -6.64 9.43 4.32
C PHE A 222 -5.76 10.68 4.43
N SER A 223 -5.25 11.23 3.33
CA SER A 223 -4.35 12.39 3.37
C SER A 223 -5.00 13.66 3.94
N SER A 224 -6.34 13.73 3.95
CA SER A 224 -7.13 14.83 4.53
C SER A 224 -7.91 14.43 5.78
N HIS A 225 -7.80 13.18 6.24
CA HIS A 225 -8.61 12.69 7.35
C HIS A 225 -8.17 13.35 8.67
N GLY A 226 -9.06 14.17 9.25
CA GLY A 226 -8.78 14.93 10.48
C GLY A 226 -8.00 16.22 10.28
N LEU A 227 -7.77 16.66 9.03
CA LEU A 227 -7.26 17.99 8.71
C LEU A 227 -8.43 18.94 8.40
N PRO A 228 -8.36 20.22 8.79
CA PRO A 228 -9.36 21.20 8.37
C PRO A 228 -9.43 21.22 6.84
N SER A 229 -10.65 21.18 6.30
CA SER A 229 -10.88 21.24 4.86
C SER A 229 -10.16 22.47 4.31
N PRO A 230 -9.35 22.35 3.23
CA PRO A 230 -8.76 23.52 2.62
C PRO A 230 -9.90 24.45 2.21
N SER A 231 -9.89 25.67 2.77
CA SER A 231 -10.90 26.68 2.46
C SER A 231 -10.99 26.84 0.94
N PRO A 232 -12.20 26.86 0.35
CA PRO A 232 -12.33 27.07 -1.08
C PRO A 232 -11.66 28.40 -1.41
N THR A 233 -10.58 28.36 -2.19
CA THR A 233 -9.98 29.56 -2.78
C THR A 233 -11.08 30.28 -3.56
N PRO A 234 -11.28 31.59 -3.35
CA PRO A 234 -12.28 32.33 -4.09
C PRO A 234 -11.98 32.21 -5.59
N SER A 235 -12.98 31.77 -6.33
CA SER A 235 -12.99 31.72 -7.78
C SER A 235 -12.60 33.09 -8.33
N VAL A 236 -11.50 33.15 -9.07
CA VAL A 236 -11.14 34.33 -9.87
C VAL A 236 -12.30 34.60 -10.82
N ALA A 237 -12.91 35.78 -10.67
CA ALA A 237 -14.03 36.24 -11.46
C ALA A 237 -13.72 36.16 -12.95
N GLY A 238 -14.66 35.57 -13.70
CA GLY A 238 -14.57 35.41 -15.14
C GLY A 238 -14.43 36.74 -15.87
N SER A 239 -13.52 36.77 -16.83
CA SER A 239 -13.41 37.85 -17.81
C SER A 239 -14.67 37.92 -18.71
N PRO A 240 -15.11 39.13 -19.13
CA PRO A 240 -16.42 39.33 -19.74
C PRO A 240 -16.54 38.71 -21.13
N GLN A 241 -17.64 37.98 -21.37
CA GLN A 241 -18.09 37.58 -22.69
C GLN A 241 -18.47 38.81 -23.53
N LYS A 242 -17.88 38.94 -24.72
CA LYS A 242 -18.43 39.73 -25.81
C LYS A 242 -19.31 38.84 -26.68
N THR A 243 -20.60 39.14 -26.70
CA THR A 243 -21.57 38.66 -27.69
C THR A 243 -21.54 39.54 -28.94
N ALA A 244 -21.44 38.93 -30.12
CA ALA A 244 -22.27 39.23 -31.31
C ALA A 244 -21.72 38.54 -32.56
N GLY A 245 -22.63 38.00 -33.39
CA GLY A 245 -22.46 37.99 -34.84
C GLY A 245 -22.41 36.64 -35.52
N ALA A 246 -23.52 36.25 -36.14
CA ALA A 246 -23.69 35.09 -37.01
C ALA A 246 -22.81 35.12 -38.27
N GLY A 247 -22.49 33.94 -38.80
CA GLY A 247 -21.87 33.79 -40.13
C GLY A 247 -21.53 32.33 -40.44
N SER A 248 -22.13 31.82 -41.50
CA SER A 248 -22.11 30.45 -42.02
C SER A 248 -20.77 30.00 -42.65
N VAL A 249 -20.78 28.72 -43.05
CA VAL A 249 -20.03 28.07 -44.15
C VAL A 249 -18.92 27.09 -43.73
N SER A 250 -18.84 26.08 -44.58
CA SER A 250 -18.38 24.70 -44.53
C SER A 250 -16.87 24.45 -44.66
N ASP A 251 -16.54 23.19 -44.37
CA ASP A 251 -15.70 22.29 -45.19
C ASP A 251 -14.23 22.00 -44.83
N THR A 252 -13.91 20.71 -44.99
CA THR A 252 -12.60 20.07 -45.25
C THR A 252 -11.54 19.81 -44.15
N ALA A 253 -11.44 18.51 -43.81
CA ALA A 253 -10.28 17.59 -43.76
C ALA A 253 -8.81 18.04 -43.45
N ARG A 254 -8.24 17.38 -42.41
CA ARG A 254 -6.86 16.83 -42.21
C ARG A 254 -5.63 17.79 -42.22
N PRO A 255 -4.41 17.36 -41.80
CA PRO A 255 -3.99 16.38 -40.77
C PRO A 255 -2.92 16.95 -39.78
N SER A 256 -2.54 16.11 -38.81
CA SER A 256 -1.42 16.19 -37.84
C SER A 256 -0.06 16.72 -38.35
N PRO A 257 0.81 17.22 -37.43
CA PRO A 257 2.25 17.08 -37.60
C PRO A 257 2.99 16.43 -36.42
N THR A 258 4.12 15.87 -36.83
CA THR A 258 5.04 14.94 -36.19
C THR A 258 6.10 15.55 -35.27
N LYS A 259 6.58 14.66 -34.39
CA LYS A 259 7.81 14.65 -33.57
C LYS A 259 8.98 15.51 -34.08
N ARG A 260 9.60 16.29 -33.16
CA ARG A 260 10.97 16.81 -33.29
C ARG A 260 11.87 16.32 -32.14
N LYS A 261 13.02 15.74 -32.52
CA LYS A 261 14.13 15.29 -31.67
C LYS A 261 14.88 16.50 -31.08
N ARG A 262 15.35 16.40 -29.83
CA ARG A 262 16.18 17.40 -29.15
C ARG A 262 17.63 16.91 -29.10
N VAL A 263 18.55 17.72 -29.62
CA VAL A 263 20.01 17.49 -29.64
C VAL A 263 20.63 18.03 -28.33
N LYS A 264 21.64 17.30 -27.81
CA LYS A 264 22.47 17.66 -26.64
C LYS A 264 23.48 18.74 -27.01
N VAL A 265 23.67 19.73 -26.13
CA VAL A 265 24.86 20.60 -26.11
C VAL A 265 25.60 20.35 -24.79
N VAL A 266 26.90 20.11 -24.91
CA VAL A 266 27.88 19.95 -23.82
C VAL A 266 28.60 21.28 -23.65
N GLN A 267 28.81 21.71 -22.41
CA GLN A 267 29.83 22.72 -22.08
C GLN A 267 30.64 22.25 -20.87
N LEU A 268 31.96 22.11 -21.07
CA LEU A 268 32.98 22.17 -20.04
C LEU A 268 33.39 23.64 -19.84
N VAL A 269 33.81 24.04 -18.63
CA VAL A 269 35.11 24.71 -18.32
C VAL A 269 35.26 24.88 -16.79
N ASN A 270 36.28 24.19 -16.25
CA ASN A 270 37.36 24.54 -15.31
C ASN A 270 37.26 25.54 -14.11
N LYS A 271 37.70 25.02 -12.95
CA LYS A 271 38.67 25.50 -11.91
C LYS A 271 38.54 26.87 -11.21
N GLY A 272 38.64 26.83 -9.88
CA GLY A 272 39.10 27.94 -9.00
C GLY A 272 39.20 27.53 -7.52
N SER A 273 40.34 27.80 -6.90
CA SER A 273 40.80 27.43 -5.55
C SER A 273 40.37 28.43 -4.45
N GLY A 274 40.45 28.07 -3.16
CA GLY A 274 40.46 29.07 -2.06
C GLY A 274 39.99 28.56 -0.69
N THR A 275 40.86 28.69 0.31
CA THR A 275 40.79 28.18 1.70
C THR A 275 40.28 29.25 2.69
N ILE A 276 39.82 28.82 3.89
CA ILE A 276 40.03 29.39 5.26
C ILE A 276 38.75 29.49 6.14
N ILE A 277 38.75 28.61 7.17
CA ILE A 277 38.34 28.69 8.59
C ILE A 277 37.63 29.96 9.11
N ASP A 278 36.51 29.80 9.85
CA ASP A 278 36.41 30.38 11.19
C ASP A 278 35.42 29.63 12.12
N HIS A 279 35.82 29.52 13.39
CA HIS A 279 35.09 28.90 14.50
C HIS A 279 34.39 30.00 15.30
N GLN A 280 33.13 29.81 15.69
CA GLN A 280 32.63 30.47 16.91
C GLN A 280 31.57 29.63 17.63
N LEU A 281 31.95 29.24 18.85
CA LEU A 281 31.16 28.62 19.91
C LEU A 281 30.26 29.68 20.56
N ASN A 282 29.03 29.30 20.92
CA ASN A 282 28.31 29.93 22.04
C ASN A 282 27.26 28.97 22.62
N LEU A 283 27.27 28.82 23.94
CA LEU A 283 26.32 28.10 24.81
C LEU A 283 26.35 28.83 26.19
N PRO A 284 25.39 28.63 27.10
CA PRO A 284 23.93 28.62 26.99
C PRO A 284 23.27 29.63 27.98
N THR A 285 21.97 29.92 27.83
CA THR A 285 21.18 30.56 28.91
C THR A 285 19.86 29.83 29.14
N ALA A 286 19.73 29.35 30.38
CA ALA A 286 18.58 28.99 31.22
C ALA A 286 17.20 28.60 30.64
N VAL A 287 16.82 27.39 31.05
CA VAL A 287 15.52 26.85 31.45
C VAL A 287 14.37 27.86 31.59
N GLY A 288 13.33 27.66 30.78
CA GLY A 288 11.96 28.15 31.00
C GLY A 288 10.99 27.01 30.73
N SER A 289 10.23 26.63 31.76
CA SER A 289 9.14 25.65 31.72
C SER A 289 7.94 26.24 30.98
N GLU A 290 7.54 25.63 29.86
CA GLU A 290 6.22 25.87 29.28
C GLU A 290 5.53 24.52 29.06
N MET A 291 4.50 24.29 29.88
CA MET A 291 3.38 23.42 29.55
C MET A 291 2.60 24.06 28.40
N ASP A 292 2.03 23.18 27.56
CA ASP A 292 0.92 23.38 26.62
C ASP A 292 1.19 23.31 25.10
N ASP A 293 0.16 22.76 24.44
CA ASP A 293 -0.10 22.57 23.00
C ASP A 293 0.56 21.41 22.23
N ASP A 294 0.36 20.17 22.71
CA ASP A 294 0.68 18.95 21.95
C ASP A 294 -0.42 18.54 20.95
N HIS A 295 -1.54 19.27 20.89
CA HIS A 295 -2.69 19.00 20.01
C HIS A 295 -2.63 19.68 18.63
N ILE A 296 -1.69 20.60 18.39
CA ILE A 296 -1.60 21.40 17.15
C ILE A 296 -0.49 20.90 16.21
N LEU A 297 0.40 20.01 16.68
CA LEU A 297 1.55 19.56 15.90
C LEU A 297 1.26 18.34 15.03
N SER A 298 1.64 18.43 13.75
CA SER A 298 1.60 17.28 12.84
C SER A 298 2.49 16.14 13.36
N LEU A 299 2.15 14.90 13.02
CA LEU A 299 2.95 13.72 13.40
C LEU A 299 4.41 13.85 12.94
N ALA A 300 4.65 14.48 11.78
CA ALA A 300 5.99 14.74 11.25
C ALA A 300 6.79 15.68 12.15
N ASP A 301 6.14 16.69 12.75
CA ASP A 301 6.80 17.65 13.64
C ASP A 301 7.07 17.05 15.02
N ARG A 302 6.16 16.20 15.51
CA ARG A 302 6.36 15.42 16.74
C ARG A 302 7.55 14.45 16.62
N VAL A 303 7.71 13.80 15.46
CA VAL A 303 8.86 12.91 15.17
C VAL A 303 10.17 13.70 15.04
N LYS A 304 10.17 14.86 14.38
CA LYS A 304 11.36 15.75 14.31
C LYS A 304 11.77 16.26 15.70
N ARG A 305 10.80 16.60 16.55
CA ARG A 305 11.06 17.06 17.92
C ARG A 305 11.70 15.96 18.76
N ARG A 306 11.16 14.72 18.73
CA ARG A 306 11.76 13.55 19.40
C ARG A 306 13.20 13.26 18.94
N ARG A 307 13.52 13.48 17.66
CA ARG A 307 14.90 13.37 17.15
C ARG A 307 15.83 14.43 17.72
N ARG A 308 15.38 15.67 17.84
CA ARG A 308 16.14 16.75 18.47
C ARG A 308 16.40 16.47 19.94
N THR A 309 15.39 16.00 20.69
CA THR A 309 15.55 15.67 22.11
C THR A 309 16.57 14.55 22.33
N LYS A 310 16.52 13.46 21.54
CA LYS A 310 17.50 12.36 21.62
C LYS A 310 18.93 12.79 21.25
N MET A 311 19.11 13.73 20.32
CA MET A 311 20.45 14.25 19.99
C MET A 311 21.03 15.12 21.12
N VAL A 312 20.19 15.90 21.80
CA VAL A 312 20.62 16.74 22.93
C VAL A 312 21.00 15.87 24.13
N GLU A 313 20.25 14.79 24.40
CA GLU A 313 20.55 13.84 25.49
C GLU A 313 21.89 13.10 25.28
N VAL A 314 22.20 12.69 24.03
CA VAL A 314 23.46 12.02 23.69
C VAL A 314 24.66 12.99 23.74
N THR A 315 24.44 14.28 23.51
CA THR A 315 25.50 15.31 23.58
C THR A 315 25.81 15.73 25.03
N LEU A 316 24.87 15.51 25.97
CA LEU A 316 25.06 15.79 27.39
C LEU A 316 25.70 14.61 28.17
N MET A 317 25.83 13.44 27.54
CA MET A 317 26.42 12.23 28.13
C MET A 317 27.83 11.88 27.59
N GLN A 318 28.46 12.79 26.85
CA GLN A 318 29.87 12.74 26.45
C GLN A 318 30.63 13.91 27.06
#